data_AF-A0A7Y3LKV7-F1
#
_entry.id   AF-A0A7Y3LKV7-F1
#
_cell.length_a   1.000
_cell.length_b   1.000
_cell.length_c   1.000
_cell.angle_alpha   90.00
_cell.angle_beta   90.00
_cell.angle_gamma   90.00
#
_symmetry.space_group_name_H-M   'P 1'
#
loop_
_entity.id
_entity.type
_entity.pdbx_description
1 polymer ?
#
loop_
_entity_poly.entity_id
_entity_poly.type
_entity_poly.pdbx_seq_one_letter_code
_entity_poly.pdbx_strand_id
1 'polypeptide(L)'
;MINLDPALLKYYASKYIWWKTPDEAVSFPQHVIAQVMNIGSYEDVESLTDLVGDDIIRRVLQQAEPGQFDANSWAYWHYRLNLAPMGKVPLLPRRQFL
;
A
#
# COMPACT_ATOMS: atom_id res chain seq x y z
N MET A 1 9.13 -11.54 -3.83
CA MET A 1 8.59 -11.55 -2.45
C MET A 1 9.14 -10.34 -1.72
N ILE A 2 8.33 -9.67 -0.91
CA ILE A 2 8.82 -8.60 -0.01
C ILE A 2 9.63 -9.29 1.09
N ASN A 3 10.90 -8.92 1.25
CA ASN A 3 11.77 -9.46 2.30
C ASN A 3 11.80 -8.47 3.46
N LEU A 4 10.85 -8.61 4.37
CA LEU A 4 10.65 -7.77 5.56
C LEU A 4 10.21 -8.67 6.71
N ASP A 5 10.67 -8.40 7.94
CA ASP A 5 10.13 -9.07 9.13
C ASP A 5 8.65 -8.65 9.34
N PRO A 6 7.69 -9.59 9.26
CA PRO A 6 6.26 -9.29 9.45
C PRO A 6 5.95 -8.61 10.79
N ALA A 7 6.76 -8.83 11.84
CA ALA A 7 6.56 -8.22 13.14
C ALA A 7 6.58 -6.68 13.07
N LEU A 8 7.35 -6.10 12.14
CA LEU A 8 7.47 -4.66 11.94
C LEU A 8 6.17 -4.01 11.46
N LEU A 9 5.26 -4.80 10.87
CA LEU A 9 3.99 -4.31 10.36
C LEU A 9 2.81 -4.49 11.33
N LYS A 10 3.03 -5.08 12.51
CA LYS A 10 1.95 -5.39 13.47
C LYS A 10 1.20 -4.15 13.95
N TYR A 11 1.91 -3.04 14.16
CA TYR A 11 1.31 -1.76 14.51
C TYR A 11 0.27 -1.35 13.46
N TYR A 12 0.69 -1.25 12.20
CA TYR A 12 -0.17 -0.86 11.09
C TYR A 12 -1.32 -1.85 10.88
N ALA A 13 -1.05 -3.15 10.98
CA ALA A 13 -2.06 -4.19 10.85
C ALA A 13 -3.16 -4.02 11.91
N SER A 14 -2.80 -3.78 13.17
CA SER A 14 -3.78 -3.56 14.25
C SER A 14 -4.63 -2.29 14.08
N LYS A 15 -4.07 -1.27 13.42
CA LYS A 15 -4.71 0.05 13.28
C LYS A 15 -5.63 0.14 12.07
N TYR A 16 -5.23 -0.46 10.94
CA TYR A 16 -5.91 -0.29 9.65
C TYR A 16 -6.69 -1.51 9.17
N ILE A 17 -6.49 -2.69 9.78
CA ILE A 17 -7.19 -3.92 9.41
C ILE A 17 -7.98 -4.43 10.61
N TRP A 18 -9.27 -4.11 10.65
CA TRP A 18 -10.16 -4.46 11.76
C TRP A 18 -10.94 -5.78 11.57
N TRP A 19 -10.85 -6.38 10.37
CA TRP A 19 -11.53 -7.64 10.02
C TRP A 19 -10.62 -8.89 10.10
N LYS A 20 -9.38 -8.73 10.55
CA LYS A 20 -8.41 -9.81 10.80
C LYS A 20 -7.65 -9.51 12.09
N THR A 21 -7.08 -10.54 12.70
CA THR A 21 -6.07 -10.32 13.75
C THR A 21 -4.78 -9.74 13.13
N PRO A 22 -3.97 -8.99 13.90
CA PRO A 22 -2.70 -8.48 13.39
C PRO A 22 -1.77 -9.58 12.87
N ASP A 23 -1.72 -10.75 13.53
CA ASP A 23 -0.90 -11.90 13.11
C ASP A 23 -1.34 -12.49 11.76
N GLU A 24 -2.64 -12.60 11.53
CA GLU A 24 -3.17 -13.02 10.22
C GLU A 24 -2.90 -11.99 9.14
N ALA A 25 -3.03 -10.71 9.47
CA ALA A 25 -2.83 -9.62 8.52
C ALA A 25 -1.37 -9.52 8.06
N VAL A 26 -0.39 -9.61 8.98
CA VAL A 26 1.03 -9.52 8.63
C VAL A 26 1.55 -10.73 7.85
N SER A 27 0.78 -11.84 7.79
CA SER A 27 1.05 -12.95 6.86
C SER A 27 0.93 -12.52 5.38
N PHE A 28 0.31 -11.36 5.11
CA PHE A 28 0.20 -10.74 3.79
C PHE A 28 0.72 -9.29 3.86
N PRO A 29 2.05 -9.08 4.00
CA PRO A 29 2.63 -7.77 4.29
C PRO A 29 2.27 -6.70 3.24
N GLN A 30 2.15 -7.09 1.97
CA GLN A 30 1.73 -6.19 0.88
C GLN A 30 0.33 -5.60 1.09
N HIS A 31 -0.60 -6.35 1.72
CA HIS A 31 -1.94 -5.85 1.99
C HIS A 31 -1.94 -4.84 3.14
N VAL A 32 -1.10 -5.06 4.16
CA VAL A 32 -0.92 -4.09 5.24
C VAL A 32 -0.32 -2.80 4.70
N ILE A 33 0.73 -2.90 3.88
CA ILE A 33 1.37 -1.74 3.23
C ILE A 33 0.36 -1.01 2.34
N ALA A 34 -0.41 -1.73 1.51
CA ALA A 34 -1.44 -1.11 0.66
C ALA A 34 -2.51 -0.38 1.48
N GLN A 35 -2.92 -0.92 2.64
CA GLN A 35 -3.89 -0.26 3.52
C GLN A 35 -3.35 1.06 4.06
N VAL A 36 -2.12 1.08 4.58
CA VAL A 36 -1.50 2.34 5.04
C VAL A 36 -1.30 3.31 3.87
N MET A 37 -0.88 2.83 2.71
CA MET A 37 -0.75 3.67 1.52
C MET A 37 -2.09 4.27 1.06
N ASN A 38 -3.21 3.60 1.33
CA ASN A 38 -4.53 4.06 0.91
C ASN A 38 -5.20 4.99 1.93
N ILE A 39 -5.17 4.64 3.23
CA ILE A 39 -5.94 5.31 4.29
C ILE A 39 -5.10 5.69 5.52
N GLY A 40 -3.77 5.56 5.43
CA GLY A 40 -2.85 5.91 6.50
C GLY A 40 -2.88 7.39 6.86
N SER A 41 -2.56 7.71 8.13
CA SER A 41 -2.28 9.11 8.49
C SER A 41 -0.94 9.53 7.89
N TYR A 42 -0.68 10.84 7.84
CA TYR A 42 0.59 11.34 7.31
C TYR A 42 1.79 10.71 8.04
N GLU A 43 1.74 10.66 9.38
CA GLU A 43 2.80 10.12 10.23
C GLU A 43 3.00 8.61 10.00
N ASP A 44 1.92 7.87 9.80
CA ASP A 44 1.98 6.44 9.55
C ASP A 44 2.50 6.13 8.14
N VAL A 45 2.15 6.95 7.15
CA VAL A 45 2.66 6.85 5.78
C VAL A 45 4.15 7.18 5.73
N GLU A 46 4.58 8.24 6.40
CA GLU A 46 5.99 8.64 6.50
C GLU A 46 6.81 7.55 7.18
N SER A 47 6.41 7.13 8.39
CA SER A 47 7.10 6.07 9.13
C SER A 47 7.13 4.73 8.38
N LEU A 48 6.04 4.35 7.70
CA LEU A 48 6.02 3.14 6.90
C LEU A 48 6.98 3.25 5.71
N THR A 49 7.01 4.40 5.04
CA THR A 49 7.92 4.59 3.89
C THR A 49 9.37 4.51 4.34
N ASP A 50 9.73 5.11 5.48
CA ASP A 50 11.08 5.02 6.03
C ASP A 50 11.44 3.57 6.40
N LEU A 51 10.46 2.81 6.89
CA LEU A 51 10.62 1.41 7.28
C LEU A 51 10.87 0.47 6.09
N VAL A 52 10.09 0.60 5.00
CA VAL A 52 10.11 -0.35 3.89
C VAL A 52 10.84 0.16 2.64
N GLY A 53 11.04 1.47 2.53
CA GLY A 53 11.65 2.12 1.39
C GLY A 53 10.78 2.15 0.13
N ASP A 54 11.09 3.10 -0.75
CA ASP A 54 10.31 3.39 -1.95
C ASP A 54 10.22 2.21 -2.93
N ASP A 55 11.19 1.30 -2.94
CA ASP A 55 11.18 0.12 -3.83
C ASP A 55 10.07 -0.87 -3.46
N ILE A 56 9.81 -1.06 -2.16
CA ILE A 56 8.72 -1.90 -1.69
C ILE A 56 7.38 -1.22 -1.98
N ILE A 57 7.27 0.08 -1.67
CA ILE A 57 6.06 0.88 -1.97
C ILE A 57 5.72 0.81 -3.47
N ARG A 58 6.72 1.00 -4.35
CA ARG A 58 6.55 0.90 -5.80
C ARG A 58 6.04 -0.47 -6.22
N ARG A 59 6.60 -1.55 -5.66
CA ARG A 59 6.16 -2.91 -5.96
C ARG A 59 4.72 -3.16 -5.50
N VAL A 60 4.33 -2.68 -4.32
CA VAL A 60 2.96 -2.80 -3.81
C VAL A 60 1.98 -2.05 -4.70
N LEU A 61 2.31 -0.82 -5.13
CA LEU A 61 1.47 -0.05 -6.03
C LEU A 61 1.30 -0.74 -7.40
N GLN A 62 2.37 -1.30 -7.97
CA GLN A 62 2.34 -2.01 -9.26
C GLN A 62 1.55 -3.32 -9.22
N GLN A 63 1.50 -3.97 -8.05
CA GLN A 63 0.79 -5.23 -7.84
C GLN A 63 -0.58 -5.03 -7.20
N ALA A 64 -1.06 -3.78 -7.12
CA ALA A 64 -2.31 -3.44 -6.47
C ALA A 64 -3.50 -4.17 -7.09
N GLU A 65 -4.32 -4.77 -6.24
CA GLU A 65 -5.56 -5.43 -6.64
C GLU A 65 -6.73 -4.43 -6.75
N PRO A 66 -7.77 -4.75 -7.55
CA PRO A 66 -8.97 -3.92 -7.62
C PRO A 66 -9.57 -3.65 -6.24
N GLY A 67 -9.75 -2.38 -5.90
CA GLY A 67 -10.33 -1.94 -4.63
C GLY A 67 -9.34 -1.72 -3.48
N GLN A 68 -8.04 -1.96 -3.66
CA GLN A 68 -7.03 -1.65 -2.64
C GLN A 68 -6.74 -0.15 -2.51
N PHE A 69 -6.96 0.62 -3.58
CA PHE A 69 -6.71 2.06 -3.63
C PHE A 69 -7.93 2.83 -4.10
N ASP A 70 -8.13 4.01 -3.53
CA ASP A 70 -8.98 5.04 -4.13
C ASP A 70 -8.22 5.88 -5.17
N ALA A 71 -8.93 6.77 -5.87
CA ALA A 71 -8.35 7.58 -6.92
C ALA A 71 -7.31 8.60 -6.42
N ASN A 72 -7.47 9.12 -5.19
CA ASN A 72 -6.61 10.14 -4.64
C ASN A 72 -5.26 9.55 -4.22
N SER A 73 -5.29 8.47 -3.44
CA SER A 73 -4.11 7.75 -3.00
C SER A 73 -3.37 7.15 -4.20
N TRP A 74 -4.09 6.62 -5.19
CA TRP A 74 -3.49 6.14 -6.44
C TRP A 74 -2.71 7.24 -7.17
N ALA A 75 -3.32 8.42 -7.38
CA ALA A 75 -2.65 9.53 -8.03
C ALA A 75 -1.46 10.05 -7.22
N TYR A 76 -1.64 10.20 -5.90
CA TYR A 76 -0.59 10.64 -4.98
C TYR A 76 0.67 9.77 -5.10
N TRP A 77 0.54 8.45 -4.99
CA TRP A 77 1.69 7.56 -5.04
C TRP A 77 2.36 7.51 -6.41
N HIS A 78 1.59 7.62 -7.50
CA HIS A 78 2.16 7.71 -8.84
C HIS A 78 3.00 8.99 -9.03
N TYR A 79 2.57 10.10 -8.45
CA TYR A 79 3.35 11.34 -8.49
C TYR A 79 4.54 11.32 -7.51
N ARG A 80 4.33 10.90 -6.25
CA ARG A 80 5.37 10.83 -5.21
C ARG A 80 6.55 9.97 -5.66
N LEU A 81 6.28 8.86 -6.34
CA LEU A 81 7.30 7.92 -6.81
C LEU A 81 7.82 8.21 -8.23
N ASN A 82 7.39 9.33 -8.83
CA ASN A 82 7.71 9.75 -10.19
C ASN A 82 7.42 8.66 -11.26
N LEU A 83 6.30 7.96 -11.10
CA LEU A 83 5.85 6.87 -11.97
C LEU A 83 4.93 7.32 -13.11
N ALA A 84 4.36 8.53 -13.00
CA ALA A 84 3.49 9.08 -14.03
C ALA A 84 3.78 10.58 -14.23
N PRO A 85 3.83 11.06 -15.49
CA PRO A 85 3.77 12.49 -15.78
C PRO A 85 2.46 13.12 -15.28
N MET A 86 2.48 14.43 -15.04
CA MET A 86 1.29 15.21 -14.69
C MET A 86 0.12 14.92 -15.65
N GLY A 87 -1.03 14.56 -15.09
CA GLY A 87 -2.25 14.26 -15.84
C GLY A 87 -2.26 12.92 -16.58
N LYS A 88 -1.22 12.08 -16.40
CA LYS A 88 -1.09 10.77 -17.06
C LYS A 88 -1.03 9.60 -16.08
N VAL A 89 -1.67 9.74 -14.91
CA VAL A 89 -1.81 8.64 -13.95
C VAL A 89 -2.61 7.50 -14.60
N PRO A 90 -2.14 6.24 -14.52
CA PRO A 90 -2.87 5.11 -15.09
C PRO A 90 -4.24 4.94 -14.42
N LEU A 91 -5.17 4.28 -15.12
CA LEU A 91 -6.45 3.92 -14.52
C LEU A 91 -6.23 2.96 -13.35
N LEU A 92 -7.08 3.07 -12.33
CA LEU A 92 -7.13 2.10 -11.23
C LEU A 92 -7.32 0.67 -11.76
N PRO A 93 -6.73 -0.34 -11.09
CA PRO A 93 -6.98 -1.74 -11.40
C PRO A 93 -8.48 -2.04 -11.35
N ARG A 94 -8.99 -2.70 -12.39
CA ARG A 94 -10.40 -3.11 -12.49
C ARG A 94 -10.49 -4.63 -12.46
N ARG A 95 -11.54 -5.14 -11.82
CA ARG A 95 -11.86 -6.56 -11.86
C ARG A 95 -12.16 -6.97 -13.30
N GLN A 96 -11.41 -7.92 -13.83
CA GLN A 96 -11.69 -8.53 -15.13
C GLN A 96 -12.73 -9.63 -14.91
N PHE A 97 -13.90 -9.50 -15.53
CA PHE A 97 -14.86 -10.59 -15.66
C PHE A 97 -14.54 -11.28 -16.98
N LEU A 98 -13.99 -12.49 -16.90
CA LEU A 98 -13.84 -13.40 -18.05
C LEU A 98 -15.15 -14.13 -18.30
#